data_AF-A0A162D549-F1
#
_entry.id   AF-A0A162D549-F1
#
_cell.length_a   1.000
_cell.length_b   1.000
_cell.length_c   1.000
_cell.angle_alpha   90.00
_cell.angle_beta   90.00
_cell.angle_gamma   90.00
#
_symmetry.space_group_name_H-M   'P 1'
#
loop_
_entity.id
_entity.type
_entity.pdbx_description
1 polymer ?
#
loop_
_entity_poly.entity_id
_entity_poly.type
_entity_poly.pdbx_seq_one_letter_code
_entity_poly.pdbx_strand_id
1 'polypeptide(L)'
;AHAVLRAVYQMYENVNNIQRQVSQIAGRIDTYRPEVRENLDPLNELPLSTLEDLVAFQNALTVNERKREALARFVKKIGGATESESIKRTWKEVVSVNVRALCNLNGVKRGTIQKHKLKKSLIVLAVW
;
A
#
# COMPACT_ATOMS: atom_id res chain seq x y z
N ALA A 1 -39.07 -53.09 -5.94
CA ALA A 1 -39.60 -52.19 -4.88
C ALA A 1 -38.53 -51.83 -3.83
N HIS A 2 -37.89 -52.80 -3.17
CA HIS A 2 -36.98 -52.54 -2.03
C HIS A 2 -35.69 -51.74 -2.36
N ALA A 3 -35.11 -51.95 -3.55
CA ALA A 3 -33.92 -51.22 -4.00
C ALA A 3 -34.22 -49.74 -4.31
N VAL A 4 -35.41 -49.47 -4.88
CA VAL A 4 -35.88 -48.11 -5.16
C VAL A 4 -36.12 -47.36 -3.86
N LEU A 5 -36.74 -48.01 -2.86
CA LEU A 5 -36.95 -47.42 -1.54
C LEU A 5 -35.62 -47.04 -0.87
N ARG A 6 -34.62 -47.94 -0.93
CA ARG A 6 -33.27 -47.68 -0.38
C ARG A 6 -32.58 -46.51 -1.08
N ALA A 7 -32.69 -46.42 -2.40
CA ALA A 7 -32.14 -45.31 -3.16
C ALA A 7 -32.80 -43.97 -2.78
N VAL A 8 -34.13 -43.97 -2.58
CA VAL A 8 -34.86 -42.78 -2.12
C VAL A 8 -34.42 -42.33 -0.72
N TYR A 9 -34.19 -43.27 0.21
CA TYR A 9 -33.66 -42.93 1.54
C TYR A 9 -32.24 -42.35 1.48
N GLN A 10 -31.36 -42.93 0.65
CA GLN A 10 -30.01 -42.40 0.46
C GLN A 10 -30.02 -41.01 -0.19
N MET A 11 -30.91 -40.78 -1.14
CA MET A 11 -31.10 -39.45 -1.73
C MET A 11 -31.58 -38.43 -0.69
N TYR A 12 -32.50 -38.82 0.19
CA TYR A 12 -32.99 -37.95 1.26
C TYR A 12 -31.86 -37.54 2.24
N GLU A 13 -31.01 -38.49 2.64
CA GLU A 13 -29.84 -38.19 3.48
C GLU A 13 -28.83 -37.27 2.78
N ASN A 14 -28.59 -37.50 1.48
CA ASN A 14 -27.69 -36.68 0.68
C ASN A 14 -28.20 -35.24 0.55
N VAL A 15 -29.50 -35.06 0.29
CA VAL A 15 -30.13 -33.73 0.21
C VAL A 15 -29.99 -32.99 1.54
N ASN A 16 -30.23 -33.66 2.66
CA ASN A 16 -30.07 -33.05 3.99
C ASN A 16 -28.63 -32.63 4.26
N ASN A 17 -27.65 -33.45 3.85
CA ASN A 17 -26.23 -33.10 3.98
C ASN A 17 -25.85 -31.90 3.11
N ILE A 18 -26.31 -31.86 1.86
CA ILE A 18 -26.09 -30.72 0.95
C ILE A 18 -26.70 -29.46 1.53
N GLN A 19 -27.94 -29.53 2.03
CA GLN A 19 -28.62 -28.38 2.61
C GLN A 19 -27.88 -27.84 3.85
N ARG A 20 -27.32 -28.73 4.68
CA ARG A 20 -26.47 -28.32 5.81
C ARG A 20 -25.19 -27.62 5.34
N GLN A 21 -24.53 -28.15 4.31
CA GLN A 21 -23.32 -27.54 3.74
C GLN A 21 -23.63 -26.19 3.10
N VAL A 22 -24.73 -26.06 2.37
CA VAL A 22 -25.19 -24.80 1.77
C VAL A 22 -25.48 -23.76 2.85
N SER A 23 -26.16 -24.13 3.95
CA SER A 23 -26.40 -23.20 5.07
C SER A 23 -25.10 -22.76 5.75
N GLN A 24 -24.11 -23.65 5.87
CA GLN A 24 -22.78 -23.29 6.39
C GLN A 24 -22.03 -22.36 5.44
N ILE A 25 -22.12 -22.59 4.13
CA ILE A 25 -21.53 -21.72 3.12
C ILE A 25 -22.23 -20.36 3.11
N ALA A 26 -23.55 -20.32 3.15
CA ALA A 26 -24.34 -19.09 3.22
C ALA A 26 -24.01 -18.27 4.48
N GLY A 27 -23.96 -18.91 5.65
CA GLY A 27 -23.53 -18.26 6.89
C GLY A 27 -22.08 -17.76 6.80
N ARG A 28 -21.18 -18.53 6.17
CA ARG A 28 -19.81 -18.08 5.90
C ARG A 28 -19.77 -16.92 4.93
N ILE A 29 -20.63 -16.86 3.91
CA ILE A 29 -20.76 -15.77 2.94
C ILE A 29 -21.32 -14.50 3.61
N ASP A 30 -22.31 -14.62 4.49
CA ASP A 30 -22.83 -13.47 5.25
C ASP A 30 -21.78 -12.90 6.21
N THR A 31 -20.93 -13.77 6.78
CA THR A 31 -19.74 -13.32 7.54
C THR A 31 -18.56 -12.92 6.65
N TYR A 32 -18.57 -13.34 5.39
CA TYR A 32 -17.61 -12.94 4.38
C TYR A 32 -18.04 -11.56 3.89
N ARG A 33 -17.65 -10.55 4.65
CA ARG A 33 -17.50 -9.23 4.08
C ARG A 33 -16.39 -9.40 3.03
N PRO A 34 -16.67 -9.39 1.71
CA PRO A 34 -15.57 -9.20 0.79
C PRO A 34 -14.98 -7.88 1.27
N GLU A 35 -13.73 -7.93 1.70
CA GLU A 35 -12.92 -6.74 1.61
C GLU A 35 -12.92 -6.41 0.12
N VAL A 36 -13.93 -5.66 -0.34
CA VAL A 36 -13.85 -4.78 -1.49
C VAL A 36 -12.86 -3.68 -1.05
N ARG A 37 -11.63 -4.10 -0.73
CA ARG A 37 -10.45 -3.38 -1.06
C ARG A 37 -10.50 -3.34 -2.57
N GLU A 38 -11.02 -2.24 -3.09
CA GLU A 38 -10.23 -1.56 -4.11
C GLU A 38 -8.76 -1.69 -3.68
N ASN A 39 -8.04 -2.59 -4.33
CA ASN A 39 -6.61 -2.84 -4.16
C ASN A 39 -5.84 -1.64 -4.75
N LEU A 40 -6.19 -0.43 -4.33
CA LEU A 40 -5.30 0.69 -4.40
C LEU A 40 -4.56 0.65 -3.07
N ASP A 41 -3.32 0.13 -3.08
CA ASP A 41 -2.40 0.38 -1.98
C ASP A 41 -2.43 1.91 -1.74
N PRO A 42 -2.75 2.39 -0.52
CA PRO A 42 -2.77 3.82 -0.23
C PRO A 42 -1.45 4.54 -0.56
N LEU A 43 -0.37 3.77 -0.80
CA LEU A 43 0.96 4.23 -1.18
C LEU A 43 1.39 3.79 -2.61
N ASN A 44 0.47 3.36 -3.49
CA ASN A 44 0.80 2.94 -4.87
C ASN A 44 1.41 4.06 -5.73
N GLU A 45 1.26 5.32 -5.32
CA GLU A 45 1.75 6.51 -6.04
C GLU A 45 3.21 6.89 -5.69
N LEU A 46 3.92 6.03 -4.97
CA LEU A 46 5.31 6.26 -4.59
C LEU A 46 6.28 5.70 -5.66
N PRO A 47 7.45 6.35 -5.87
CA PRO A 47 7.91 7.57 -5.22
C PRO A 47 7.31 8.84 -5.83
N LEU A 48 7.05 9.84 -4.98
CA LEU A 48 6.56 11.16 -5.38
C LEU A 48 7.61 11.87 -6.26
N SER A 49 7.22 12.20 -7.49
CA SER A 49 8.15 12.62 -8.54
C SER A 49 8.18 14.13 -8.77
N THR A 50 7.14 14.84 -8.33
CA THR A 50 7.05 16.31 -8.41
C THR A 50 6.82 16.94 -7.03
N LEU A 51 7.03 18.27 -6.93
CA LEU A 51 6.72 19.01 -5.70
C LEU A 51 5.21 19.09 -5.48
N GLU A 52 4.45 19.15 -6.56
CA GLU A 52 2.99 19.13 -6.57
C GLU A 52 2.47 17.83 -5.97
N ASP A 53 3.04 16.68 -6.35
CA ASP A 53 2.71 15.37 -5.76
C ASP A 53 3.05 15.33 -4.27
N LEU A 54 4.18 15.91 -3.87
CA LEU A 54 4.55 15.99 -2.46
C LEU A 54 3.56 16.81 -1.64
N VAL A 55 3.12 17.97 -2.16
CA VAL A 55 2.12 18.82 -1.52
C VAL A 55 0.76 18.12 -1.48
N ALA A 56 0.33 17.52 -2.59
CA ALA A 56 -0.92 16.77 -2.66
C ALA A 56 -0.92 15.59 -1.69
N PHE A 57 0.20 14.87 -1.58
CA PHE A 57 0.37 13.78 -0.63
C PHE A 57 0.29 14.27 0.82
N GLN A 58 0.97 15.37 1.17
CA GLN A 58 0.90 15.97 2.51
C GLN A 58 -0.53 16.40 2.86
N ASN A 59 -1.23 17.05 1.93
CA ASN A 59 -2.64 17.42 2.11
C ASN A 59 -3.54 16.18 2.24
N ALA A 60 -3.29 15.12 1.47
CA ALA A 60 -4.04 13.88 1.61
C ALA A 60 -3.83 13.24 3.00
N LEU A 61 -2.64 13.36 3.60
CA LEU A 61 -2.40 12.85 4.96
C LEU A 61 -3.20 13.62 6.02
N THR A 62 -3.61 14.87 5.83
CA THR A 62 -4.40 15.59 6.86
C THR A 62 -5.85 15.10 6.91
N VAL A 63 -6.40 14.71 5.75
CA VAL A 63 -7.82 14.31 5.63
C VAL A 63 -8.03 12.80 5.54
N ASN A 64 -7.05 12.02 5.08
CA ASN A 64 -7.18 10.57 4.87
C ASN A 64 -6.44 9.77 5.95
N GLU A 65 -7.21 9.30 6.94
CA GLU A 65 -6.68 8.48 8.04
C GLU A 65 -6.06 7.16 7.57
N ARG A 66 -6.69 6.48 6.61
CA ARG A 66 -6.17 5.23 6.05
C ARG A 66 -4.80 5.41 5.40
N LYS A 67 -4.58 6.53 4.71
CA LYS A 67 -3.28 6.90 4.10
C LYS A 67 -2.23 7.22 5.17
N ARG A 68 -2.62 7.90 6.27
CA ARG A 68 -1.72 8.12 7.44
C ARG A 68 -1.30 6.82 8.10
N GLU A 69 -2.24 5.93 8.38
CA GLU A 69 -1.93 4.65 9.01
C GLU A 69 -1.05 3.77 8.12
N ALA A 70 -1.30 3.77 6.80
CA ALA A 70 -0.46 3.06 5.84
C ALA A 70 0.98 3.60 5.87
N LEU A 71 1.16 4.93 5.87
CA LEU A 71 2.47 5.55 6.01
C LEU A 71 3.12 5.21 7.36
N ALA A 72 2.38 5.23 8.47
CA ALA A 72 2.91 4.87 9.78
C ALA A 72 3.38 3.41 9.85
N ARG A 73 2.61 2.48 9.26
CA ARG A 73 3.01 1.08 9.11
C ARG A 73 4.25 0.95 8.22
N PHE A 74 4.32 1.73 7.15
CA PHE A 74 5.48 1.76 6.24
C PHE A 74 6.76 2.25 6.94
N VAL A 75 6.69 3.33 7.72
CA VAL A 75 7.81 3.83 8.55
C VAL A 75 8.28 2.75 9.52
N LYS A 76 7.36 2.09 10.23
CA LYS A 76 7.68 1.00 11.16
C LYS A 76 8.32 -0.19 10.45
N LYS A 77 7.84 -0.54 9.26
CA LYS A 77 8.38 -1.64 8.44
C LYS A 77 9.81 -1.35 7.95
N ILE A 78 10.09 -0.13 7.52
CA ILE A 78 11.44 0.29 7.09
C ILE A 78 12.43 0.23 8.26
N GLY A 79 12.00 0.73 9.43
CA GLY A 79 12.82 0.73 10.64
C GLY A 79 14.14 1.50 10.53
N GLY A 80 14.96 1.40 11.57
CA GLY A 80 16.19 2.15 11.75
C GLY A 80 16.68 1.97 13.19
N ALA A 81 17.96 2.27 13.47
CA ALA A 81 18.45 2.18 14.85
C ALA A 81 17.80 3.23 15.75
N THR A 82 17.27 4.31 15.15
CA THR A 82 16.51 5.36 15.82
C THR A 82 15.30 5.78 14.98
N GLU A 83 14.33 6.44 15.60
CA GLU A 83 13.19 7.03 14.89
C GLU A 83 13.62 7.99 13.78
N SER A 84 14.66 8.80 14.04
CA SER A 84 15.25 9.71 13.05
C SER A 84 15.76 8.98 11.81
N GLU A 85 16.38 7.81 12.00
CA GLU A 85 16.83 6.99 10.87
C GLU A 85 15.67 6.38 10.09
N SER A 86 14.64 5.86 10.78
CA SER A 86 13.43 5.32 10.15
C SER A 86 12.74 6.37 9.27
N ILE A 87 12.65 7.60 9.76
CA ILE A 87 12.08 8.74 9.01
C ILE A 87 12.96 9.09 7.81
N LYS A 88 14.29 9.17 7.97
CA LYS A 88 15.22 9.46 6.87
C LYS A 88 15.20 8.39 5.79
N ARG A 89 15.07 7.12 6.16
CA ARG A 89 14.95 6.00 5.21
C ARG A 89 13.60 6.05 4.49
N THR A 90 12.52 6.25 5.23
CA THR A 90 11.18 6.44 4.64
C THR A 90 11.15 7.58 3.63
N TRP A 91 11.77 8.71 3.94
CA TRP A 91 11.87 9.85 3.03
C TRP A 91 12.56 9.50 1.70
N LYS A 92 13.54 8.59 1.71
CA LYS A 92 14.24 8.16 0.48
C LYS A 92 13.36 7.27 -0.41
N GLU A 93 12.46 6.50 0.20
CA GLU A 93 11.53 5.60 -0.50
C GLU A 93 10.26 6.30 -0.98
N VAL A 94 9.73 7.23 -0.18
CA VAL A 94 8.50 7.98 -0.49
C VAL A 94 8.76 9.07 -1.53
N VAL A 95 9.95 9.65 -1.57
CA VAL A 95 10.24 10.84 -2.39
C VAL A 95 11.40 10.58 -3.36
N SER A 96 11.15 10.85 -4.64
CA SER A 96 12.13 10.70 -5.71
C SER A 96 13.38 11.56 -5.46
N VAL A 97 14.50 11.18 -6.07
CA VAL A 97 15.75 11.95 -5.97
C VAL A 97 15.59 13.39 -6.49
N ASN A 98 14.73 13.60 -7.50
CA ASN A 98 14.46 14.91 -8.10
C ASN A 98 13.82 15.85 -7.07
N VAL A 99 12.78 15.40 -6.38
CA VAL A 99 12.10 16.21 -5.35
C VAL A 99 13.03 16.42 -4.14
N ARG A 100 13.81 15.41 -3.74
CA ARG A 100 14.80 15.54 -2.65
C ARG A 100 15.94 16.52 -2.95
N ALA A 101 16.19 16.81 -4.22
CA ALA A 101 17.13 17.87 -4.62
C ALA A 101 16.56 19.27 -4.38
N LEU A 102 15.23 19.42 -4.46
CA LEU A 102 14.53 20.69 -4.36
C LEU A 102 14.18 21.08 -2.92
N CYS A 103 13.91 20.10 -2.03
CA CYS A 103 13.58 20.37 -0.64
C CYS A 103 14.20 19.35 0.33
N ASN A 104 14.29 19.72 1.61
CA ASN A 104 14.66 18.78 2.67
C ASN A 104 13.40 18.08 3.26
N LEU A 105 13.62 17.19 4.24
CA LEU A 105 12.56 16.45 4.94
C LEU A 105 11.48 17.38 5.54
N ASN A 106 11.85 18.59 5.93
CA ASN A 106 10.95 19.57 6.54
C ASN A 106 10.20 20.41 5.50
N GLY A 107 10.30 20.08 4.20
CA GLY A 107 9.72 20.86 3.12
C GLY A 107 10.44 22.19 2.85
N VAL A 108 11.53 22.49 3.55
CA VAL A 108 12.30 23.72 3.33
C VAL A 108 13.01 23.60 2.00
N LYS A 109 12.72 24.56 1.11
CA LYS A 109 13.38 24.67 -0.20
C LYS A 109 14.88 24.66 0.02
N ARG A 110 15.56 23.70 -0.60
CA ARG A 110 17.00 23.78 -0.75
C ARG A 110 17.22 24.95 -1.71
N GLY A 111 17.98 25.95 -1.28
CA GLY A 111 18.41 27.00 -2.20
C GLY A 111 19.09 26.38 -3.43
N THR A 112 19.36 27.20 -4.45
CA THR A 112 20.29 26.91 -5.56
C THR A 112 21.73 26.68 -5.09
N ILE A 113 21.91 26.12 -3.90
CA ILE A 113 23.13 25.48 -3.46
C ILE A 113 23.23 24.21 -4.30
N GLN A 114 23.75 24.39 -5.51
CA GLN A 114 24.44 23.34 -6.24
C GLN A 114 25.30 22.61 -5.21
N LYS A 115 24.92 21.37 -4.88
CA LYS A 115 25.85 20.48 -4.20
C LYS A 115 26.98 20.28 -5.19
N HIS A 116 28.03 21.04 -4.94
CA HIS A 116 29.27 21.12 -5.69
C HIS A 116 29.15 21.94 -6.98
N LYS A 117 30.14 22.82 -7.16
CA LYS A 117 30.45 23.57 -8.38
C LYS A 117 30.76 22.59 -9.54
N LEU A 118 29.80 21.77 -9.96
CA LEU A 118 29.96 20.72 -10.97
C LEU A 118 29.91 21.25 -12.40
N LYS A 119 29.94 22.58 -12.59
CA LYS A 119 29.99 23.22 -13.92
C LYS A 119 31.18 22.77 -14.80
N LYS A 120 32.11 21.94 -14.28
CA LYS A 120 33.28 21.40 -15.00
C LYS A 120 33.60 19.94 -14.64
N SER A 121 32.67 19.19 -14.06
CA SER A 121 32.92 17.78 -13.75
C SER A 121 32.93 16.94 -15.03
N LEU A 122 34.03 16.23 -15.27
CA LEU A 122 34.21 15.35 -16.43
C LEU A 122 33.15 14.25 -16.54
N ILE A 123 32.57 13.83 -15.41
CA ILE A 123 31.48 12.82 -15.39
C ILE A 123 30.20 13.36 -16.03
N VAL A 124 29.92 14.67 -15.90
CA VAL A 124 28.71 15.28 -16.49
C VAL A 124 28.86 15.48 -18.00
N LEU A 125 30.09 15.68 -18.48
CA LEU A 125 30.39 15.84 -19.92
C LEU A 125 30.41 14.50 -20.69
N ALA A 126 30.58 13.36 -20.00
CA ALA A 126 30.70 12.06 -20.64
C ALA A 126 29.35 11.33 -20.86
N VAL A 127 28.25 11.85 -20.29
CA VAL A 127 26.91 11.23 -20.33
C VAL A 127 25.91 12.06 -21.16
N TRP A 128 26.35 13.19 -21.74
CA TRP A 128 25.57 14.00 -22.68
C TRP A 128 26.12 13.89 -24.09
#